data_AF-A0A067SGG3-F1
#
_entry.id   AF-A0A067SGG3-F1
#
_cell.length_a   1.000
_cell.length_b   1.000
_cell.length_c   1.000
_cell.angle_alpha   90.00
_cell.angle_beta   90.00
_cell.angle_gamma   90.00
#
_symmetry.space_group_name_H-M   'P 1'
#
loop_
_entity.id
_entity.type
_entity.pdbx_description
1 polymer ?
#
loop_
_entity_poly.entity_id
_entity_poly.type
_entity_poly.pdbx_seq_one_letter_code
_entity_poly.pdbx_strand_id
1 'polypeptide(L)'
;MTFAAPSSGQVSASTSHILVPHSIVTEIKANPGLCTELAFSQYALKVRSILCDPRVGEKGLTKVLLANFLLPEMAFERHSILHAAVIKADILLVHEYLYAGYSPNLQGENGKTPIGMALGEAASLRKKNPSDDTTKKLARLDRVIPLLIEQHTDVNATHNGSSLLQLACQAESWDTISLLLEHGAKPTLSHQKYFTKPEDRDKYSQLVSTKSLSPGQPRPPRVCPCWSRKTLAECHAAPGARIQYPSSYMCICGSKKSYKKCCALKSPVFEAWDVKTGRILAYTDTASEESDAFRKMIRKMQALDFEEFKIGPDGNVRDLSNSPNIPFGGLDQGTLDLFRLEMVRRKKVDPAFAYAMKKYRFPLPCNRSSAPRTLRGAYQTNWNKAVDEYIDAGVDPRSKFEIEMEAKIGQWGGPLKRLCDHPSCGKVEDRDVEKMFQCAKCQITVYCSAECQRAAWRTHKADCGLPAQAPRPLWSQQNILEFMLEKVRSEVPDFDEMVANSKMLKRRGES
;
A
#
# COMPACT_ATOMS: atom_id res chain seq x y z
N MET A 1 -21.52 -40.76 9.70
CA MET A 1 -20.06 -40.53 9.61
C MET A 1 -19.73 -39.35 10.49
N THR A 2 -19.14 -39.62 11.64
CA THR A 2 -18.65 -38.65 12.61
C THR A 2 -17.40 -37.97 12.04
N PHE A 3 -17.49 -36.69 11.73
CA PHE A 3 -16.34 -35.91 11.29
C PHE A 3 -15.48 -35.55 12.50
N ALA A 4 -14.23 -36.01 12.48
CA ALA A 4 -13.23 -35.72 13.49
C ALA A 4 -12.92 -34.21 13.55
N ALA A 5 -12.83 -33.68 14.78
CA ALA A 5 -12.35 -32.33 15.03
C ALA A 5 -10.93 -32.15 14.47
N PRO A 6 -10.62 -31.01 13.81
CA PRO A 6 -9.26 -30.75 13.37
C PRO A 6 -8.38 -30.54 14.60
N SER A 7 -7.25 -31.25 14.61
CA SER A 7 -6.25 -31.21 15.67
C SER A 7 -5.76 -29.78 15.92
N SER A 8 -5.62 -29.45 17.20
CA SER A 8 -5.11 -28.20 17.73
C SER A 8 -3.63 -28.00 17.34
N GLY A 9 -3.40 -27.54 16.11
CA GLY A 9 -2.10 -27.00 15.71
C GLY A 9 -1.82 -25.73 16.53
N GLN A 10 -0.79 -25.78 17.37
CA GLN A 10 -0.33 -24.64 18.17
C GLN A 10 -0.20 -23.37 17.30
N VAL A 11 -1.06 -22.39 17.58
CA VAL A 11 -0.96 -21.05 17.01
C VAL A 11 0.34 -20.44 17.51
N SER A 12 1.31 -20.19 16.62
CA SER A 12 2.55 -19.53 17.02
C SER A 12 2.20 -18.13 17.56
N ALA A 13 2.70 -17.83 18.77
CA ALA A 13 2.37 -16.63 19.55
C ALA A 13 2.75 -15.28 18.89
N SER A 14 3.25 -15.28 17.65
CA SER A 14 3.71 -14.05 16.97
C SER A 14 2.71 -13.45 15.98
N THR A 15 1.58 -14.12 15.68
CA THR A 15 0.63 -13.69 14.64
C THR A 15 -0.60 -12.94 15.15
N SER A 16 -0.84 -12.85 16.47
CA SER A 16 -2.06 -12.34 17.12
C SER A 16 -2.18 -10.81 17.29
N HIS A 17 -1.30 -10.03 16.66
CA HIS A 17 -1.25 -8.58 16.90
C HIS A 17 -2.22 -7.81 15.99
N ILE A 18 -3.30 -7.33 16.60
CA ILE A 18 -4.32 -6.46 15.99
C ILE A 18 -3.71 -5.07 15.75
N LEU A 19 -3.98 -4.47 14.59
CA LEU A 19 -3.56 -3.11 14.19
C LEU A 19 -4.46 -2.03 14.84
N VAL A 20 -4.64 -2.14 16.15
CA VAL A 20 -5.46 -1.25 16.98
C VAL A 20 -4.70 -1.00 18.29
N PRO A 21 -4.76 0.20 18.88
CA PRO A 21 -4.19 0.44 20.20
C PRO A 21 -4.57 -0.63 21.22
N HIS A 22 -3.59 -1.03 22.04
CA HIS A 22 -3.76 -2.09 23.01
C HIS A 22 -4.90 -1.80 24.00
N SER A 23 -5.13 -0.53 24.34
CA SER A 23 -6.25 -0.07 25.18
C SER A 23 -7.62 -0.50 24.64
N ILE A 24 -7.87 -0.29 23.35
CA ILE A 24 -9.14 -0.66 22.70
C ILE A 24 -9.31 -2.18 22.68
N VAL A 25 -8.23 -2.92 22.38
CA VAL A 25 -8.26 -4.39 22.39
C VAL A 25 -8.61 -4.92 23.79
N THR A 26 -8.01 -4.34 24.84
CA THR A 26 -8.27 -4.74 26.22
C THR A 26 -9.68 -4.37 26.66
N GLU A 27 -10.19 -3.19 26.30
CA GLU A 27 -11.59 -2.78 26.55
C GLU A 27 -12.58 -3.77 25.94
N ILE A 28 -12.42 -4.10 24.66
CA ILE A 28 -13.35 -5.00 23.96
C ILE A 28 -13.27 -6.42 24.51
N LYS A 29 -12.07 -6.89 24.88
CA LYS A 29 -11.91 -8.21 25.52
C LYS A 29 -12.52 -8.27 26.91
N ALA A 30 -12.50 -7.18 27.67
CA ALA A 30 -13.09 -7.11 29.00
C ALA A 30 -14.63 -7.14 28.97
N ASN A 31 -15.25 -6.85 27.82
CA ASN A 31 -16.69 -6.87 27.64
C ASN A 31 -17.12 -7.94 26.61
N PRO A 32 -17.49 -9.16 27.07
CA PRO A 32 -17.91 -10.25 26.18
C PRO A 32 -19.07 -9.89 25.25
N GLY A 33 -19.93 -8.93 25.60
CA GLY A 33 -21.03 -8.47 24.74
C GLY A 33 -20.58 -7.61 23.55
N LEU A 34 -19.36 -7.05 23.60
CA LEU A 34 -18.76 -6.26 22.52
C LEU A 34 -17.76 -7.06 21.68
N CYS A 35 -17.27 -8.17 22.21
CA CYS A 35 -16.29 -9.02 21.55
C CYS A 35 -16.97 -9.95 20.52
N THR A 36 -16.35 -10.10 19.35
CA THR A 36 -16.68 -11.17 18.41
C THR A 36 -15.44 -12.02 18.19
N GLU A 37 -15.62 -13.32 17.98
CA GLU A 37 -14.49 -14.23 17.73
C GLU A 37 -13.84 -13.99 16.35
N LEU A 38 -14.52 -13.26 15.45
CA LEU A 38 -14.08 -13.09 14.06
C LEU A 38 -12.76 -12.32 13.97
N ALA A 39 -12.59 -11.24 14.73
CA ALA A 39 -11.32 -10.52 14.85
C ALA A 39 -10.17 -11.39 15.38
N PHE A 40 -10.43 -12.48 16.09
CA PHE A 40 -9.38 -13.37 16.61
C PHE A 40 -9.20 -14.65 15.79
N SER A 41 -10.05 -14.85 14.78
CA SER A 41 -10.00 -16.00 13.89
C SER A 41 -8.68 -16.07 13.08
N GLN A 42 -8.25 -17.28 12.74
CA GLN A 42 -7.12 -17.49 11.82
C GLN A 42 -7.30 -16.77 10.47
N TYR A 43 -8.55 -16.54 10.07
CA TYR A 43 -8.88 -15.81 8.85
C TYR A 43 -8.56 -14.31 8.97
N ALA A 44 -9.04 -13.63 10.02
CA ALA A 44 -8.69 -12.23 10.26
C ALA A 44 -7.17 -12.04 10.34
N LEU A 45 -6.46 -13.01 10.92
CA LEU A 45 -4.99 -13.03 10.97
C LEU A 45 -4.34 -13.15 9.58
N LYS A 46 -4.90 -13.96 8.67
CA LYS A 46 -4.44 -14.06 7.27
C LYS A 46 -4.71 -12.75 6.52
N VAL A 47 -5.92 -12.18 6.65
CA VAL A 47 -6.28 -10.88 6.04
C VAL A 47 -5.32 -9.78 6.51
N ARG A 48 -5.05 -9.66 7.81
CA ARG A 48 -4.08 -8.70 8.38
C ARG A 48 -2.68 -8.82 7.75
N SER A 49 -2.19 -10.05 7.56
CA SER A 49 -0.88 -10.28 6.94
C SER A 49 -0.79 -9.74 5.51
N ILE A 50 -1.94 -9.64 4.83
CA ILE A 50 -2.06 -9.05 3.48
C ILE A 50 -2.29 -7.54 3.57
N LEU A 51 -3.03 -7.05 4.57
CA LEU A 51 -3.29 -5.61 4.77
C LEU A 51 -2.04 -4.81 5.13
N CYS A 52 -1.09 -5.41 5.85
CA CYS A 52 0.21 -4.80 6.13
C CYS A 52 1.16 -4.77 4.93
N ASP A 53 0.72 -5.26 3.76
CA ASP A 53 1.53 -5.23 2.54
C ASP A 53 1.37 -3.87 1.83
N PRO A 54 2.42 -3.03 1.78
CA PRO A 54 2.37 -1.69 1.19
C PRO A 54 2.07 -1.70 -0.33
N ARG A 55 1.98 -2.88 -0.96
CA ARG A 55 1.62 -3.06 -2.37
C ARG A 55 0.13 -3.22 -2.63
N VAL A 56 -0.71 -3.28 -1.59
CA VAL A 56 -2.18 -3.41 -1.76
C VAL A 56 -2.78 -2.03 -2.11
N GLY A 57 -2.46 -1.60 -3.32
CA GLY A 57 -3.10 -0.49 -4.03
C GLY A 57 -4.47 -0.90 -4.55
N GLU A 58 -5.39 0.06 -4.53
CA GLU A 58 -6.82 -0.13 -4.69
C GLU A 58 -7.24 -0.90 -5.95
N LYS A 59 -8.34 -1.66 -5.80
CA LYS A 59 -9.21 -2.30 -6.81
C LYS A 59 -8.89 -3.74 -7.23
N GLY A 60 -7.64 -4.21 -7.20
CA GLY A 60 -7.30 -5.56 -7.70
C GLY A 60 -7.41 -6.70 -6.68
N LEU A 61 -6.78 -6.54 -5.51
CA LEU A 61 -6.61 -7.65 -4.56
C LEU A 61 -7.90 -8.03 -3.83
N THR A 62 -8.85 -7.13 -3.66
CA THR A 62 -10.13 -7.48 -3.00
C THR A 62 -10.84 -8.56 -3.80
N LYS A 63 -10.86 -8.49 -5.14
CA LYS A 63 -11.47 -9.51 -6.01
C LYS A 63 -10.74 -10.86 -5.96
N VAL A 64 -9.40 -10.85 -5.95
CA VAL A 64 -8.56 -12.07 -5.96
C VAL A 64 -8.52 -12.76 -4.60
N LEU A 65 -8.57 -12.01 -3.51
CA LEU A 65 -8.64 -12.56 -2.15
C LEU A 65 -10.04 -13.08 -1.80
N LEU A 66 -11.10 -12.42 -2.28
CA LEU A 66 -12.48 -12.89 -2.14
C LEU A 66 -12.70 -14.23 -2.84
N ALA A 67 -12.09 -14.46 -4.01
CA ALA A 67 -12.26 -15.69 -4.78
C ALA A 67 -11.57 -16.93 -4.18
N ASN A 68 -10.48 -16.76 -3.42
CA ASN A 68 -9.64 -17.88 -2.97
C ASN A 68 -9.69 -18.17 -1.46
N PHE A 69 -10.25 -17.29 -0.62
CA PHE A 69 -10.12 -17.41 0.84
C PHE A 69 -11.40 -17.22 1.66
N LEU A 70 -12.56 -16.96 1.04
CA LEU A 70 -13.80 -16.86 1.80
C LEU A 70 -14.28 -18.23 2.26
N LEU A 71 -14.75 -18.27 3.52
CA LEU A 71 -15.68 -19.28 4.03
C LEU A 71 -16.81 -19.47 2.98
N PRO A 72 -17.24 -20.71 2.66
CA PRO A 72 -18.48 -20.94 1.91
C PRO A 72 -19.68 -20.20 2.53
N GLU A 73 -19.63 -19.90 3.83
CA GLU A 73 -20.65 -19.19 4.60
C GLU A 73 -20.54 -17.64 4.54
N MET A 74 -19.44 -17.10 4.00
CA MET A 74 -19.24 -15.67 3.74
C MET A 74 -19.18 -15.35 2.24
N ALA A 75 -19.63 -16.28 1.39
CA ALA A 75 -19.91 -16.05 -0.02
C ALA A 75 -21.10 -15.08 -0.18
N PHE A 76 -20.93 -13.84 0.27
CA PHE A 76 -21.79 -12.75 -0.12
C PHE A 76 -21.20 -12.15 -1.38
N GLU A 77 -21.91 -12.35 -2.47
CA GLU A 77 -21.70 -11.68 -3.73
C GLU A 77 -21.32 -10.20 -3.49
N ARG A 78 -20.17 -9.79 -4.03
CA ARG A 78 -19.88 -8.41 -4.45
C ARG A 78 -19.82 -7.29 -3.39
N HIS A 79 -19.83 -7.57 -2.09
CA HIS A 79 -19.66 -6.56 -1.03
C HIS A 79 -18.19 -6.45 -0.54
N SER A 80 -17.73 -5.24 -0.15
CA SER A 80 -16.34 -5.05 0.34
C SER A 80 -16.11 -5.62 1.74
N ILE A 81 -14.86 -5.90 2.12
CA ILE A 81 -14.53 -6.46 3.45
C ILE A 81 -14.98 -5.59 4.62
N LEU A 82 -15.05 -4.26 4.43
CA LEU A 82 -15.57 -3.34 5.43
C LEU A 82 -17.08 -3.52 5.65
N HIS A 83 -17.86 -3.76 4.58
CA HIS A 83 -19.28 -4.09 4.74
C HIS A 83 -19.47 -5.36 5.55
N ALA A 84 -18.68 -6.41 5.27
CA ALA A 84 -18.76 -7.66 6.00
C ALA A 84 -18.45 -7.49 7.50
N ALA A 85 -17.41 -6.73 7.85
CA ALA A 85 -17.08 -6.42 9.23
C ALA A 85 -18.22 -5.66 9.94
N VAL A 86 -18.84 -4.70 9.24
CA VAL A 86 -19.97 -3.92 9.77
C VAL A 86 -21.23 -4.77 9.97
N ILE A 87 -21.59 -5.63 9.01
CA ILE A 87 -22.76 -6.54 9.12
C ILE A 87 -22.62 -7.47 10.32
N LYS A 88 -21.39 -7.94 10.59
CA LYS A 88 -21.06 -8.77 11.74
C LYS A 88 -20.89 -7.97 13.04
N ALA A 89 -20.96 -6.64 12.95
CA ALA A 89 -20.72 -5.70 14.04
C ALA A 89 -19.38 -5.97 14.75
N ASP A 90 -18.34 -6.32 13.99
CA ASP A 90 -17.00 -6.57 14.55
C ASP A 90 -16.24 -5.25 14.69
N ILE A 91 -16.26 -4.70 15.91
CA ILE A 91 -15.63 -3.43 16.23
C ILE A 91 -14.14 -3.43 15.85
N LEU A 92 -13.41 -4.50 16.19
CA LEU A 92 -11.95 -4.56 15.98
C LEU A 92 -11.60 -4.59 14.49
N LEU A 93 -12.30 -5.40 13.70
CA LEU A 93 -12.07 -5.45 12.25
C LEU A 93 -12.40 -4.12 11.57
N VAL A 94 -13.47 -3.44 12.00
CA VAL A 94 -13.80 -2.13 11.45
C VAL A 94 -12.67 -1.13 11.74
N HIS A 95 -12.13 -1.10 12.97
CA HIS A 95 -10.97 -0.25 13.30
C HIS A 95 -9.76 -0.54 12.41
N GLU A 96 -9.44 -1.82 12.20
CA GLU A 96 -8.28 -2.21 11.39
C GLU A 96 -8.45 -1.88 9.91
N TYR A 97 -9.65 -2.06 9.37
CA TYR A 97 -9.90 -1.76 7.96
C TYR A 97 -9.91 -0.25 7.72
N LEU A 98 -10.43 0.55 8.65
CA LEU A 98 -10.33 2.01 8.58
C LEU A 98 -8.87 2.48 8.74
N TYR A 99 -8.08 1.85 9.63
CA TYR A 99 -6.64 2.06 9.75
C TYR A 99 -5.89 1.78 8.44
N ALA A 100 -6.19 0.63 7.83
CA ALA A 100 -5.65 0.22 6.54
C ALA A 100 -6.20 1.03 5.36
N GLY A 101 -7.05 2.03 5.62
CA GLY A 101 -7.49 3.00 4.64
C GLY A 101 -8.57 2.50 3.68
N TYR A 102 -9.38 1.53 4.11
CA TYR A 102 -10.60 1.18 3.38
C TYR A 102 -11.60 2.34 3.46
N SER A 103 -12.04 2.81 2.30
CA SER A 103 -13.00 3.92 2.23
C SER A 103 -14.32 3.52 2.91
N PRO A 104 -14.79 4.31 3.90
CA PRO A 104 -16.10 4.08 4.50
C PRO A 104 -17.26 4.49 3.57
N ASN A 105 -16.95 5.10 2.42
CA ASN A 105 -17.91 5.54 1.40
C ASN A 105 -18.03 4.56 0.24
N LEU A 106 -17.29 3.46 0.26
CA LEU A 106 -17.35 2.47 -0.82
C LEU A 106 -18.77 1.91 -0.91
N GLN A 107 -19.40 2.04 -2.08
CA GLN A 107 -20.71 1.49 -2.33
C GLN A 107 -20.59 0.03 -2.77
N GLY A 108 -21.35 -0.86 -2.13
CA GLY A 108 -21.55 -2.24 -2.56
C GLY A 108 -22.62 -2.36 -3.65
N GLU A 109 -23.14 -3.57 -3.84
CA GLU A 109 -24.25 -3.81 -4.75
C GLU A 109 -25.51 -3.04 -4.29
N ASN A 110 -26.25 -2.47 -5.26
CA ASN A 110 -27.40 -1.58 -5.01
C ASN A 110 -27.06 -0.25 -4.30
N GLY A 111 -25.81 0.23 -4.38
CA GLY A 111 -25.42 1.54 -3.84
C GLY A 111 -25.31 1.59 -2.31
N LYS A 112 -25.35 0.44 -1.64
CA LYS A 112 -25.32 0.36 -0.16
C LYS A 112 -23.95 0.76 0.36
N THR A 113 -23.90 1.67 1.32
CA THR A 113 -22.69 2.02 2.06
C THR A 113 -22.56 1.20 3.34
N PRO A 114 -21.35 1.04 3.92
CA PRO A 114 -21.15 0.34 5.19
C PRO A 114 -22.02 0.91 6.31
N ILE A 115 -22.08 2.24 6.45
CA ILE A 115 -22.94 2.91 7.45
C ILE A 115 -24.42 2.65 7.19
N GLY A 116 -24.85 2.60 5.93
CA GLY A 116 -26.23 2.32 5.56
C GLY A 116 -26.65 0.92 6.02
N MET A 117 -25.75 -0.05 5.87
CA MET A 117 -25.95 -1.41 6.39
C MET A 117 -26.00 -1.43 7.91
N ALA A 118 -25.10 -0.72 8.61
CA ALA A 118 -25.12 -0.62 10.06
C ALA A 118 -26.44 -0.04 10.60
N LEU A 119 -26.88 1.08 10.03
CA LEU A 119 -28.09 1.77 10.45
C LEU A 119 -29.35 0.98 10.11
N GLY A 120 -29.43 0.39 8.91
CA GLY A 120 -30.54 -0.47 8.52
C GLY A 120 -30.67 -1.69 9.44
N GLU A 121 -29.55 -2.33 9.78
CA GLU A 121 -29.52 -3.45 10.71
C GLU A 121 -29.92 -3.02 12.12
N ALA A 122 -29.35 -1.92 12.64
CA ALA A 122 -29.69 -1.40 13.97
C ALA A 122 -31.19 -1.04 14.07
N ALA A 123 -31.75 -0.37 13.05
CA ALA A 123 -33.17 -0.04 12.98
C ALA A 123 -34.06 -1.29 12.95
N SER A 124 -33.64 -2.35 12.25
CA SER A 124 -34.34 -3.63 12.20
C SER A 124 -34.32 -4.34 13.56
N LEU A 125 -33.16 -4.40 14.21
CA LEU A 125 -32.99 -5.06 15.50
C LEU A 125 -33.79 -4.37 16.62
N ARG A 126 -33.88 -3.04 16.62
CA ARG A 126 -34.65 -2.27 17.61
C ARG A 126 -36.16 -2.51 17.55
N LYS A 127 -36.69 -2.96 16.40
CA LYS A 127 -38.12 -3.28 16.23
C LYS A 127 -38.47 -4.71 16.65
N LYS A 128 -37.47 -5.58 16.80
CA LYS A 128 -37.66 -6.98 17.19
C LYS A 128 -37.66 -7.12 18.71
N ASN A 129 -38.28 -8.18 19.21
CA ASN A 129 -38.18 -8.52 20.62
C ASN A 129 -36.71 -8.75 21.01
N PRO A 130 -36.22 -8.14 22.11
CA PRO A 130 -34.81 -8.22 22.47
C PRO A 130 -34.44 -9.63 22.92
N SER A 131 -33.61 -10.31 22.14
CA SER A 131 -32.84 -11.47 22.58
C SER A 131 -31.45 -11.04 23.07
N ASP A 132 -30.78 -11.87 23.87
CA ASP A 132 -29.42 -11.59 24.34
C ASP A 132 -28.44 -11.31 23.17
N ASP A 133 -28.51 -12.11 22.09
CA ASP A 133 -27.68 -11.90 20.89
C ASP A 133 -28.04 -10.60 20.15
N THR A 134 -29.33 -10.28 20.06
CA THR A 134 -29.81 -9.03 19.44
C THR A 134 -29.30 -7.81 20.20
N THR A 135 -29.38 -7.83 21.54
CA THR A 135 -28.89 -6.76 22.41
C THR A 135 -27.39 -6.57 22.29
N LYS A 136 -26.60 -7.67 22.29
CA LYS A 136 -25.14 -7.63 22.08
C LYS A 136 -24.78 -7.10 20.70
N LYS A 137 -25.49 -7.52 19.65
CA LYS A 137 -25.24 -7.02 18.28
C LYS A 137 -25.58 -5.53 18.17
N LEU A 138 -26.67 -5.09 18.78
CA LEU A 138 -27.05 -3.69 18.81
C LEU A 138 -26.02 -2.83 19.54
N ALA A 139 -25.55 -3.26 20.71
CA ALA A 139 -24.49 -2.57 21.45
C ALA A 139 -23.19 -2.44 20.65
N ARG A 140 -22.86 -3.46 19.83
CA ARG A 140 -21.72 -3.40 18.91
C ARG A 140 -21.95 -2.41 17.76
N LEU A 141 -23.13 -2.41 17.16
CA LEU A 141 -23.49 -1.45 16.10
C LEU A 141 -23.47 -0.01 16.61
N ASP A 142 -23.94 0.23 17.84
CA ASP A 142 -23.91 1.56 18.49
C ASP A 142 -22.48 2.08 18.72
N ARG A 143 -21.47 1.20 18.74
CA ARG A 143 -20.04 1.58 18.74
C ARG A 143 -19.47 1.78 17.33
N VAL A 144 -19.94 1.00 16.35
CA VAL A 144 -19.46 1.06 14.96
C VAL A 144 -20.00 2.29 14.22
N ILE A 145 -21.24 2.71 14.49
CA ILE A 145 -21.88 3.84 13.78
C ILE A 145 -21.12 5.16 14.01
N PRO A 146 -20.82 5.59 15.26
CA PRO A 146 -20.04 6.80 15.49
C PRO A 146 -18.65 6.74 14.84
N LEU A 147 -17.98 5.59 14.94
CA LEU A 147 -16.66 5.36 14.34
C LEU A 147 -16.66 5.64 12.83
N LEU A 148 -17.68 5.17 12.10
CA LEU A 148 -17.81 5.42 10.66
C LEU A 148 -18.08 6.90 10.34
N ILE A 149 -18.90 7.57 11.15
CA ILE A 149 -19.21 8.99 10.98
C ILE A 149 -17.97 9.86 11.23
N GLU A 150 -17.23 9.59 12.31
CA GLU A 150 -15.98 10.29 12.65
C GLU A 150 -14.88 10.09 11.60
N GLN A 151 -14.90 8.95 10.89
CA GLN A 151 -14.03 8.67 9.74
C GLN A 151 -14.50 9.32 8.42
N HIS A 152 -15.38 10.32 8.51
CA HIS A 152 -15.84 11.15 7.39
C HIS A 152 -16.61 10.40 6.30
N THR A 153 -17.44 9.46 6.73
CA THR A 153 -18.50 8.87 5.89
C THR A 153 -19.41 9.97 5.31
N ASP A 154 -19.90 9.79 4.08
CA ASP A 154 -20.94 10.60 3.46
C ASP A 154 -22.26 10.40 4.21
N VAL A 155 -22.58 11.36 5.06
CA VAL A 155 -23.78 11.36 5.91
C VAL A 155 -25.08 11.57 5.13
N ASN A 156 -24.99 12.01 3.87
CA ASN A 156 -26.14 12.23 2.99
C ASN A 156 -26.36 11.08 2.01
N ALA A 157 -25.60 10.00 2.10
CA ALA A 157 -25.82 8.80 1.33
C ALA A 157 -27.20 8.18 1.63
N THR A 158 -27.64 7.30 0.73
CA THR A 158 -28.91 6.58 0.87
C THR A 158 -28.70 5.08 1.00
N HIS A 159 -29.56 4.40 1.75
CA HIS A 159 -29.62 2.95 1.83
C HIS A 159 -31.05 2.49 1.56
N ASN A 160 -31.24 1.68 0.52
CA ASN A 160 -32.55 1.26 0.01
C ASN A 160 -33.51 2.46 -0.19
N GLY A 161 -33.02 3.55 -0.78
CA GLY A 161 -33.79 4.77 -1.02
C GLY A 161 -34.07 5.65 0.21
N SER A 162 -33.70 5.22 1.42
CA SER A 162 -33.83 6.03 2.65
C SER A 162 -32.52 6.75 2.96
N SER A 163 -32.57 8.02 3.37
CA SER A 163 -31.35 8.71 3.83
C SER A 163 -30.85 8.13 5.16
N LEU A 164 -29.56 8.28 5.47
CA LEU A 164 -29.02 7.79 6.76
C LEU A 164 -29.72 8.45 7.96
N LEU A 165 -30.02 9.75 7.86
CA LEU A 165 -30.78 10.47 8.88
C LEU A 165 -32.20 9.92 9.05
N GLN A 166 -32.86 9.53 7.95
CA GLN A 166 -34.16 8.87 8.00
C GLN A 166 -34.10 7.54 8.76
N LEU A 167 -33.08 6.72 8.52
CA LEU A 167 -32.89 5.45 9.23
C LEU A 167 -32.63 5.67 10.73
N ALA A 168 -31.85 6.69 11.08
CA ALA A 168 -31.60 7.06 12.47
C ALA A 168 -32.89 7.53 13.18
N CYS A 169 -33.75 8.29 12.50
CA CYS A 169 -35.08 8.68 13.00
C CYS A 169 -35.99 7.46 13.19
N GLN A 170 -36.04 6.53 12.23
CA GLN A 170 -36.82 5.29 12.34
C GLN A 170 -36.34 4.38 13.49
N ALA A 171 -35.07 4.48 13.85
CA ALA A 171 -34.46 3.74 14.95
C ALA A 171 -34.57 4.46 16.30
N GLU A 172 -35.11 5.69 16.33
CA GLU A 172 -35.18 6.58 17.50
C GLU A 172 -33.80 6.74 18.20
N SER A 173 -32.72 6.69 17.43
CA SER A 173 -31.35 6.77 17.95
C SER A 173 -30.91 8.24 18.04
N TRP A 174 -31.25 8.89 19.15
CA TRP A 174 -30.99 10.32 19.38
C TRP A 174 -29.52 10.71 19.24
N ASP A 175 -28.60 9.89 19.77
CA ASP A 175 -27.15 10.15 19.68
C ASP A 175 -26.67 10.12 18.22
N THR A 176 -27.15 9.13 17.45
CA THR A 176 -26.85 9.02 16.02
C THR A 176 -27.44 10.19 15.23
N ILE A 177 -28.67 10.61 15.54
CA ILE A 177 -29.30 11.78 14.91
C ILE A 177 -28.46 13.03 15.17
N SER A 178 -28.07 13.28 16.43
CA SER A 178 -27.23 14.42 16.80
C SER A 178 -25.91 14.39 16.04
N LEU A 179 -25.23 13.25 16.02
CA LEU A 179 -23.93 13.10 15.36
C LEU A 179 -24.01 13.26 13.84
N LEU A 180 -25.06 12.72 13.19
CA LEU A 180 -25.27 12.92 11.75
C LEU A 180 -25.46 14.40 11.41
N LEU A 181 -26.24 15.14 12.21
CA LEU A 181 -26.48 16.58 12.02
C LEU A 181 -25.20 17.40 12.20
N GLU A 182 -24.42 17.12 13.26
CA GLU A 182 -23.13 17.75 13.53
C GLU A 182 -22.13 17.54 12.38
N HIS A 183 -22.26 16.43 11.66
CA HIS A 183 -21.42 16.10 10.51
C HIS A 183 -22.02 16.50 9.15
N GLY A 184 -23.13 17.25 9.13
CA GLY A 184 -23.69 17.85 7.92
C GLY A 184 -24.78 17.05 7.20
N ALA A 185 -25.48 16.16 7.91
CA ALA A 185 -26.66 15.50 7.36
C ALA A 185 -27.78 16.52 7.11
N LYS A 186 -28.44 16.44 5.95
CA LYS A 186 -29.51 17.37 5.57
C LYS A 186 -30.85 16.95 6.19
N PRO A 187 -31.40 17.72 7.15
CA PRO A 187 -32.71 17.44 7.71
C PRO A 187 -33.83 17.80 6.73
N THR A 188 -34.95 17.10 6.82
CA THR A 188 -36.15 17.35 6.03
C THR A 188 -37.38 17.28 6.92
N LEU A 189 -38.43 18.06 6.62
CA LEU A 189 -39.67 18.03 7.39
C LEU A 189 -40.34 16.64 7.40
N SER A 190 -40.09 15.83 6.38
CA SER A 190 -40.56 14.43 6.33
C SER A 190 -39.99 13.53 7.42
N HIS A 191 -38.86 13.89 8.04
CA HIS A 191 -38.26 13.07 9.11
C HIS A 191 -39.09 13.09 10.39
N GLN A 192 -39.85 14.16 10.65
CA GLN A 192 -40.72 14.26 11.83
C GLN A 192 -41.84 13.21 11.84
N LYS A 193 -42.20 12.68 10.66
CA LYS A 193 -43.25 11.67 10.47
C LYS A 193 -42.93 10.34 11.16
N TYR A 194 -41.66 10.07 11.47
CA TYR A 194 -41.23 8.83 12.13
C TYR A 194 -41.45 8.84 13.64
N PHE A 195 -41.75 10.01 14.24
CA PHE A 195 -42.01 10.14 15.66
C PHE A 195 -43.51 10.20 15.92
N THR A 196 -44.00 9.31 16.78
CA THR A 196 -45.43 9.25 17.16
C THR A 196 -45.76 10.28 18.25
N LYS A 197 -44.85 10.46 19.22
CA LYS A 197 -45.00 11.39 20.34
C LYS A 197 -44.68 12.84 19.93
N PRO A 198 -45.49 13.84 20.35
CA PRO A 198 -45.19 15.25 20.12
C PRO A 198 -43.82 15.67 20.69
N GLU A 199 -43.49 15.21 21.89
CA GLU A 199 -42.22 15.50 22.58
C GLU A 199 -40.99 15.12 21.74
N ASP A 200 -41.04 13.99 21.03
CA ASP A 200 -39.96 13.53 20.17
C ASP A 200 -39.84 14.39 18.88
N ARG A 201 -40.96 14.91 18.36
CA ARG A 201 -40.95 15.85 17.22
C ARG A 201 -40.33 17.19 17.62
N ASP A 202 -40.63 17.67 18.82
CA ASP A 202 -40.07 18.89 19.38
C ASP A 202 -38.57 18.70 19.64
N LYS A 203 -38.18 17.57 20.23
CA LYS A 203 -36.77 17.20 20.43
C LYS A 203 -35.99 17.12 19.13
N TYR A 204 -36.56 16.50 18.09
CA TYR A 204 -35.92 16.47 16.76
C TYR A 204 -35.76 17.88 16.18
N SER A 205 -36.78 18.73 16.28
CA SER A 205 -36.73 20.11 15.79
C SER A 205 -35.68 20.94 16.52
N GLN A 206 -35.53 20.74 17.84
CA GLN A 206 -34.48 21.35 18.64
C GLN A 206 -33.08 20.84 18.24
N LEU A 207 -32.91 19.54 17.97
CA LEU A 207 -31.63 19.02 17.47
C LEU A 207 -31.29 19.60 16.09
N VAL A 208 -32.26 19.70 15.19
CA VAL A 208 -32.07 20.31 13.88
C VAL A 208 -31.62 21.77 14.01
N SER A 209 -32.22 22.55 14.91
CA SER A 209 -31.84 23.96 15.10
C SER A 209 -30.48 24.14 15.78
N THR A 210 -30.08 23.23 16.68
CA THR A 210 -28.87 23.40 17.50
C THR A 210 -27.63 22.68 16.95
N LYS A 211 -27.81 21.58 16.20
CA LYS A 211 -26.72 20.69 15.76
C LYS A 211 -26.43 20.73 14.27
N SER A 212 -27.37 21.17 13.44
CA SER A 212 -27.12 21.25 11.99
C SER A 212 -26.04 22.28 11.69
N LEU A 213 -25.11 21.91 10.81
CA LEU A 213 -24.08 22.84 10.34
C LEU A 213 -24.71 23.98 9.54
N SER A 214 -24.28 25.21 9.82
CA SER A 214 -24.66 26.37 9.01
C SER A 214 -24.05 26.27 7.60
N PRO A 215 -24.66 26.88 6.57
CA PRO A 215 -24.09 26.92 5.22
C PRO A 215 -22.64 27.43 5.25
N GLY A 216 -21.70 26.62 4.75
CA GLY A 216 -20.26 26.95 4.71
C GLY A 216 -19.47 26.62 5.98
N GLN A 217 -20.13 26.19 7.07
CA GLN A 217 -19.42 25.72 8.26
C GLN A 217 -18.73 24.37 7.97
N PRO A 218 -17.43 24.22 8.28
CA PRO A 218 -16.72 22.97 8.04
C PRO A 218 -17.22 21.88 8.98
N ARG A 219 -17.26 20.65 8.46
CA ARG A 219 -17.51 19.44 9.25
C ARG A 219 -16.46 19.31 10.37
N PRO A 220 -16.81 18.76 11.55
CA PRO A 220 -15.84 18.43 12.58
C PRO A 220 -14.64 17.66 12.01
N PRO A 221 -13.39 17.98 12.41
CA PRO A 221 -12.19 17.36 11.87
C PRO A 221 -12.21 15.84 12.00
N ARG A 222 -11.65 15.15 10.99
CA ARG A 222 -11.56 13.70 11.00
C ARG A 222 -10.65 13.24 12.14
N VAL A 223 -11.10 12.30 12.95
CA VAL A 223 -10.25 11.63 13.95
C VAL A 223 -9.21 10.79 13.23
N CYS A 224 -7.96 10.82 13.67
CA CYS A 224 -6.91 10.05 13.01
C CYS A 224 -7.20 8.54 13.16
N PRO A 225 -7.22 7.76 12.05
CA PRO A 225 -7.54 6.34 12.10
C PRO A 225 -6.46 5.48 12.77
N CYS A 226 -5.40 6.08 13.33
CA CYS A 226 -4.50 5.42 14.28
C CYS A 226 -5.08 5.29 15.70
N TRP A 227 -6.26 5.88 15.93
CA TRP A 227 -7.01 5.81 17.19
C TRP A 227 -6.26 6.40 18.39
N SER A 228 -5.35 7.35 18.13
CA SER A 228 -4.66 8.16 19.15
C SER A 228 -5.56 9.20 19.81
N ARG A 229 -6.83 9.30 19.39
CA ARG A 229 -7.82 10.34 19.74
C ARG A 229 -7.48 11.75 19.28
N LYS A 230 -6.36 11.95 18.58
CA LYS A 230 -6.04 13.21 17.91
C LYS A 230 -6.78 13.31 16.59
N THR A 231 -7.02 14.55 16.13
CA THR A 231 -7.49 14.74 14.76
C THR A 231 -6.38 14.35 13.77
N LEU A 232 -6.77 14.08 12.53
CA LEU A 232 -5.84 13.72 11.47
C LEU A 232 -4.78 14.81 11.25
N ALA A 233 -5.20 16.08 11.28
CA ALA A 233 -4.33 17.25 11.12
C ALA A 233 -3.34 17.45 12.28
N GLU A 234 -3.65 16.95 13.48
CA GLU A 234 -2.78 17.00 14.67
C GLU A 234 -1.92 15.71 14.83
N CYS A 235 -2.05 14.78 13.88
CA CYS A 235 -1.46 13.45 13.99
C CYS A 235 -0.72 13.07 12.69
N HIS A 236 -1.14 12.02 11.99
CA HIS A 236 -0.44 11.51 10.81
C HIS A 236 -0.44 12.48 9.61
N ALA A 237 -1.33 13.48 9.56
CA ALA A 237 -1.32 14.53 8.55
C ALA A 237 -0.71 15.86 9.05
N ALA A 238 -0.15 15.90 10.26
CA ALA A 238 0.53 17.10 10.74
C ALA A 238 1.81 17.35 9.91
N PRO A 239 2.13 18.61 9.57
CA PRO A 239 3.35 18.95 8.86
C PRO A 239 4.59 18.43 9.59
N GLY A 240 5.42 17.62 8.91
CA GLY A 240 6.61 17.03 9.51
C GLY A 240 6.35 15.94 10.55
N ALA A 241 5.13 15.38 10.62
CA ALA A 241 4.82 14.27 11.51
C ALA A 241 5.80 13.10 11.30
N ARG A 242 6.46 12.68 12.39
CA ARG A 242 7.35 11.51 12.44
C ARG A 242 6.83 10.51 13.45
N ILE A 243 5.69 9.90 13.15
CA ILE A 243 5.06 8.94 14.06
C ILE A 243 5.74 7.59 13.87
N GLN A 244 6.25 7.00 14.95
CA GLN A 244 6.91 5.70 14.86
C GLN A 244 5.90 4.60 14.58
N TYR A 245 6.26 3.67 13.68
CA TYR A 245 5.45 2.48 13.44
C TYR A 245 5.28 1.70 14.75
N PRO A 246 4.05 1.34 15.14
CA PRO A 246 3.80 0.76 16.46
C PRO A 246 4.60 -0.53 16.70
N SER A 247 5.32 -0.56 17.82
CA SER A 247 6.24 -1.66 18.15
C SER A 247 5.56 -3.02 18.28
N SER A 248 4.29 -3.02 18.70
CA SER A 248 3.45 -4.22 18.84
C SER A 248 2.90 -4.72 17.50
N TYR A 249 2.84 -3.91 16.46
CA TYR A 249 2.24 -4.29 15.19
C TYR A 249 3.09 -5.31 14.45
N MET A 250 2.48 -6.04 13.52
CA MET A 250 3.21 -6.95 12.66
C MET A 250 4.30 -6.19 11.89
N CYS A 251 5.50 -6.75 11.83
CA CYS A 251 6.60 -6.13 11.11
C CYS A 251 6.28 -6.04 9.61
N ILE A 252 6.47 -4.86 9.02
CA ILE A 252 6.22 -4.58 7.60
C ILE A 252 7.11 -5.43 6.65
N CYS A 253 8.13 -6.11 7.16
CA CYS A 253 8.94 -7.02 6.35
C CYS A 253 8.25 -8.37 6.05
N GLY A 254 7.06 -8.61 6.62
CA GLY A 254 6.29 -9.84 6.41
C GLY A 254 6.79 -11.05 7.21
N SER A 255 7.69 -10.87 8.17
CA SER A 255 8.26 -11.95 8.99
C SER A 255 7.26 -12.60 9.97
N LYS A 256 6.01 -12.13 9.99
CA LYS A 256 4.96 -12.52 10.96
C LYS A 256 5.37 -12.34 12.42
N LYS A 257 6.44 -11.59 12.70
CA LYS A 257 6.87 -11.18 14.05
C LYS A 257 6.40 -9.76 14.31
N SER A 258 6.28 -9.36 15.58
CA SER A 258 6.07 -7.95 15.90
C SER A 258 7.25 -7.10 15.46
N TYR A 259 7.00 -5.83 15.11
CA TYR A 259 8.02 -4.90 14.64
C TYR A 259 9.15 -4.73 15.66
N LYS A 260 8.82 -4.61 16.95
CA LYS A 260 9.77 -4.57 18.08
C LYS A 260 10.76 -5.74 18.04
N LYS A 261 10.26 -6.95 17.77
CA LYS A 261 11.04 -8.20 17.76
C LYS A 261 11.69 -8.51 16.41
N CYS A 262 11.60 -7.59 15.43
CA CYS A 262 12.05 -7.86 14.06
C CYS A 262 12.93 -6.76 13.47
N CYS A 263 12.35 -5.72 12.89
CA CYS A 263 13.10 -4.70 12.14
C CYS A 263 13.34 -3.41 12.94
N ALA A 264 12.75 -3.25 14.13
CA ALA A 264 12.83 -2.00 14.90
C ALA A 264 14.26 -1.52 15.17
N LEU A 265 15.20 -2.43 15.42
CA LEU A 265 16.61 -2.10 15.67
C LEU A 265 17.44 -1.93 14.37
N LYS A 266 16.92 -2.39 13.22
CA LYS A 266 17.67 -2.45 11.96
C LYS A 266 17.28 -1.35 10.98
N SER A 267 16.01 -0.92 11.00
CA SER A 267 15.49 0.10 10.11
C SER A 267 14.31 0.78 10.80
N PRO A 268 14.46 2.03 11.29
CA PRO A 268 13.34 2.76 11.87
C PRO A 268 12.28 2.99 10.79
N VAL A 269 11.06 2.56 11.09
CA VAL A 269 9.86 2.73 10.28
C VAL A 269 9.01 3.81 10.92
N PHE A 270 8.57 4.74 10.09
CA PHE A 270 7.67 5.84 10.44
C PHE A 270 6.38 5.73 9.66
N GLU A 271 5.35 6.40 10.14
CA GLU A 271 4.03 6.46 9.52
C GLU A 271 3.67 7.90 9.19
N ALA A 272 3.08 8.10 8.02
CA ALA A 272 2.53 9.39 7.60
C ALA A 272 1.21 9.18 6.84
N TRP A 273 0.36 10.20 6.87
CA TRP A 273 -0.87 10.22 6.09
C TRP A 273 -0.56 10.49 4.61
N ASP A 274 -1.01 9.59 3.74
CA ASP A 274 -1.00 9.81 2.31
C ASP A 274 -2.34 10.38 1.85
N VAL A 275 -2.33 11.65 1.43
CA VAL A 275 -3.53 12.37 0.98
C VAL A 275 -4.14 11.71 -0.26
N LYS A 276 -3.34 11.12 -1.14
CA LYS A 276 -3.80 10.54 -2.41
C LYS A 276 -4.63 9.29 -2.20
N THR A 277 -4.16 8.39 -1.34
CA THR A 277 -4.85 7.12 -1.06
C THR A 277 -5.78 7.22 0.15
N GLY A 278 -5.67 8.29 0.96
CA GLY A 278 -6.45 8.45 2.18
C GLY A 278 -6.09 7.42 3.24
N ARG A 279 -4.81 7.06 3.35
CA ARG A 279 -4.32 5.99 4.24
C ARG A 279 -3.10 6.41 5.03
N ILE A 280 -2.85 5.71 6.14
CA ILE A 280 -1.58 5.77 6.85
C ILE A 280 -0.59 4.84 6.13
N LEU A 281 0.52 5.37 5.64
CA LEU A 281 1.59 4.60 5.00
C LEU A 281 2.82 4.53 5.89
N ALA A 282 3.41 3.33 5.96
CA ALA A 282 4.69 3.09 6.62
C ALA A 282 5.86 3.31 5.66
N TYR A 283 6.90 4.03 6.09
CA TYR A 283 8.12 4.31 5.33
C TYR A 283 9.38 4.21 6.20
N THR A 284 10.56 4.00 5.61
CA THR A 284 11.85 3.99 6.31
C THR A 284 12.70 5.19 5.93
N ASP A 285 13.51 5.70 6.87
CA ASP A 285 14.48 6.78 6.58
C ASP A 285 15.54 6.36 5.54
N THR A 286 15.88 5.06 5.49
CA THR A 286 16.86 4.48 4.56
C THR A 286 16.39 4.44 3.10
N ALA A 287 15.08 4.59 2.86
CA ALA A 287 14.55 4.73 1.52
C ALA A 287 14.62 6.18 1.00
N SER A 288 15.21 7.12 1.77
CA SER A 288 15.28 8.54 1.40
C SER A 288 16.59 8.95 0.74
N GLU A 289 17.78 8.49 1.13
CA GLU A 289 18.98 9.22 0.68
C GLU A 289 19.48 8.85 -0.72
N GLU A 290 19.59 7.56 -1.08
CA GLU A 290 19.97 7.19 -2.46
C GLU A 290 18.79 7.32 -3.44
N SER A 291 17.58 7.14 -2.93
CA SER A 291 16.39 7.26 -3.74
C SER A 291 15.91 8.70 -3.90
N ASP A 292 16.28 9.66 -3.06
CA ASP A 292 15.88 11.07 -3.28
C ASP A 292 16.76 11.76 -4.29
N ALA A 293 18.06 11.45 -4.39
CA ALA A 293 18.89 11.93 -5.49
C ALA A 293 18.36 11.39 -6.83
N PHE A 294 18.10 10.08 -6.91
CA PHE A 294 17.49 9.47 -8.08
C PHE A 294 16.06 9.96 -8.33
N ARG A 295 15.21 10.11 -7.31
CA ARG A 295 13.84 10.68 -7.47
C ARG A 295 13.88 12.16 -7.85
N LYS A 296 14.85 12.95 -7.38
CA LYS A 296 15.05 14.35 -7.76
C LYS A 296 15.57 14.47 -9.19
N MET A 297 16.51 13.61 -9.60
CA MET A 297 16.98 13.48 -10.98
C MET A 297 15.83 13.09 -11.91
N ILE A 298 15.04 12.08 -11.51
CA ILE A 298 13.81 11.68 -12.21
C ILE A 298 12.77 12.81 -12.21
N ARG A 299 12.62 13.61 -11.14
CA ARG A 299 11.74 14.79 -11.10
C ARG A 299 12.21 15.97 -11.96
N LYS A 300 13.52 16.19 -12.07
CA LYS A 300 14.07 17.19 -12.99
C LYS A 300 13.84 16.75 -14.44
N MET A 301 14.09 15.47 -14.76
CA MET A 301 13.75 14.86 -16.06
C MET A 301 12.26 14.96 -16.42
N GLN A 302 11.36 14.82 -15.44
CA GLN A 302 9.91 14.97 -15.62
C GLN A 302 9.46 16.38 -16.02
N ALA A 303 10.34 17.37 -15.86
CA ALA A 303 10.10 18.75 -16.22
C ALA A 303 10.82 19.17 -17.51
N LEU A 304 11.48 18.22 -18.20
CA LEU A 304 12.18 18.47 -19.46
C LEU A 304 11.25 18.07 -20.63
N ASP A 305 11.11 18.97 -21.60
CA ASP A 305 10.39 18.74 -22.85
C ASP A 305 11.34 18.01 -23.83
N PHE A 306 11.06 16.74 -24.11
CA PHE A 306 11.89 15.93 -25.00
C PHE A 306 11.37 16.04 -26.43
N GLU A 307 12.09 16.81 -27.26
CA GLU A 307 11.78 16.98 -28.68
C GLU A 307 11.63 15.63 -29.41
N GLU A 308 12.41 14.62 -29.01
CA GLU A 308 12.41 13.29 -29.61
C GLU A 308 11.13 12.47 -29.32
N PHE A 309 10.30 12.88 -28.34
CA PHE A 309 9.01 12.25 -28.03
C PHE A 309 7.81 13.04 -28.56
N LYS A 310 8.06 14.19 -29.20
CA LYS A 310 7.01 14.96 -29.89
C LYS A 310 6.52 14.26 -31.14
N ILE A 311 7.32 13.44 -31.79
CA ILE A 311 6.90 12.70 -32.98
C ILE A 311 6.49 11.29 -32.56
N GLY A 312 5.21 10.96 -32.76
CA GLY A 312 4.67 9.63 -32.49
C GLY A 312 5.26 8.56 -33.42
N PRO A 313 5.05 7.26 -33.12
CA PRO A 313 5.53 6.14 -33.95
C PRO A 313 4.91 6.15 -35.36
N ASP A 314 3.78 6.83 -35.47
CA ASP A 314 2.99 7.09 -36.68
C ASP A 314 3.44 8.34 -37.45
N GLY A 315 4.47 9.06 -36.97
CA GLY A 315 5.01 10.26 -37.62
C GLY A 315 4.27 11.56 -37.29
N ASN A 316 3.22 11.49 -36.46
CA ASN A 316 2.43 12.65 -36.09
C ASN A 316 3.07 13.45 -34.95
N VAL A 317 3.10 14.78 -35.08
CA VAL A 317 3.56 15.70 -34.03
C VAL A 317 2.50 15.78 -32.92
N ARG A 318 2.92 15.50 -31.69
CA ARG A 318 2.13 15.56 -30.47
C ARG A 318 2.38 16.90 -29.79
N ASP A 319 1.30 17.61 -29.52
CA ASP A 319 1.35 18.85 -28.73
C ASP A 319 1.47 18.50 -27.24
N LEU A 320 2.68 18.63 -26.71
CA LEU A 320 3.00 18.43 -25.29
C LEU A 320 2.97 19.74 -24.48
N SER A 321 2.67 20.87 -25.12
CA SER A 321 2.76 22.21 -24.52
C SER A 321 1.78 22.45 -23.35
N ASN A 322 0.64 21.74 -23.34
CA ASN A 322 -0.36 21.80 -22.29
C ASN A 322 -0.21 20.70 -21.22
N SER A 323 0.87 19.92 -21.27
CA SER A 323 1.11 18.81 -20.35
C SER A 323 1.90 19.31 -19.12
N PRO A 324 1.27 19.40 -17.92
CA PRO A 324 1.95 19.98 -16.76
C PRO A 324 3.06 19.05 -16.28
N ASN A 325 4.34 19.38 -16.53
CA ASN A 325 5.57 18.73 -16.00
C ASN A 325 5.29 17.40 -15.27
N ILE A 326 5.00 16.35 -16.04
CA ILE A 326 4.31 15.16 -15.52
C ILE A 326 5.30 14.23 -14.81
N PRO A 327 5.03 13.84 -13.55
CA PRO A 327 5.86 12.86 -12.88
C PRO A 327 5.84 11.50 -13.59
N PHE A 328 6.95 10.75 -13.67
CA PHE A 328 7.03 9.36 -14.16
C PHE A 328 6.15 8.38 -13.36
N GLY A 329 5.49 8.83 -12.29
CA GLY A 329 4.39 8.11 -11.62
C GLY A 329 3.00 8.39 -12.20
N GLY A 330 2.91 9.19 -13.26
CA GLY A 330 1.72 9.64 -13.96
C GLY A 330 1.93 9.87 -15.46
N LEU A 331 3.04 9.40 -16.04
CA LEU A 331 3.11 9.24 -17.49
C LEU A 331 1.98 8.28 -17.87
N ASP A 332 1.12 8.71 -18.78
CA ASP A 332 0.21 7.77 -19.40
C ASP A 332 1.03 6.61 -19.99
N GLN A 333 0.40 5.44 -20.08
CA GLN A 333 1.01 4.23 -20.62
C GLN A 333 1.64 4.48 -22.00
N GLY A 334 1.11 5.44 -22.77
CA GLY A 334 1.59 5.82 -24.09
C GLY A 334 3.00 6.42 -24.08
N THR A 335 3.32 7.30 -23.15
CA THR A 335 4.66 7.92 -23.08
C THR A 335 5.73 6.94 -22.62
N LEU A 336 5.41 6.04 -21.67
CA LEU A 336 6.30 4.94 -21.28
C LEU A 336 6.51 3.95 -22.43
N ASP A 337 5.47 3.70 -23.21
CA ASP A 337 5.54 2.86 -24.41
C ASP A 337 6.45 3.47 -25.48
N LEU A 338 6.40 4.79 -25.69
CA LEU A 338 7.35 5.47 -26.59
C LEU A 338 8.79 5.38 -26.09
N PHE A 339 9.02 5.68 -24.82
CA PHE A 339 10.36 5.63 -24.24
C PHE A 339 10.99 4.25 -24.39
N ARG A 340 10.27 3.17 -24.05
CA ARG A 340 10.81 1.81 -24.19
C ARG A 340 11.08 1.45 -25.66
N LEU A 341 10.20 1.84 -26.59
CA LEU A 341 10.36 1.54 -28.02
C LEU A 341 11.55 2.31 -28.61
N GLU A 342 11.72 3.58 -28.23
CA GLU A 342 12.84 4.40 -28.67
C GLU A 342 14.17 3.88 -28.13
N MET A 343 14.22 3.45 -26.86
CA MET A 343 15.43 2.87 -26.29
C MET A 343 15.79 1.52 -26.92
N VAL A 344 14.80 0.72 -27.33
CA VAL A 344 15.02 -0.49 -28.15
C VAL A 344 15.53 -0.11 -29.54
N ARG A 345 14.92 0.87 -30.21
CA ARG A 345 15.33 1.36 -31.54
C ARG A 345 16.79 1.83 -31.54
N ARG A 346 17.20 2.53 -30.48
CA ARG A 346 18.59 3.00 -30.26
C ARG A 346 19.56 1.90 -29.82
N LYS A 347 19.11 0.66 -29.65
CA LYS A 347 19.91 -0.45 -29.11
C LYS A 347 20.54 -0.08 -27.76
N LYS A 348 19.75 0.53 -26.88
CA LYS A 348 20.12 0.84 -25.50
C LYS A 348 19.38 -0.03 -24.49
N VAL A 349 18.29 -0.67 -24.90
CA VAL A 349 17.48 -1.56 -24.07
C VAL A 349 17.17 -2.82 -24.84
N ASP A 350 17.26 -3.95 -24.14
CA ASP A 350 16.92 -5.27 -24.67
C ASP A 350 15.40 -5.37 -24.96
N PRO A 351 14.99 -5.94 -26.10
CA PRO A 351 13.57 -6.07 -26.46
C PRO A 351 12.71 -6.82 -25.42
N ALA A 352 13.25 -7.89 -24.81
CA ALA A 352 12.53 -8.67 -23.79
C ALA A 352 12.44 -7.89 -22.48
N PHE A 353 13.52 -7.16 -22.13
CA PHE A 353 13.50 -6.24 -20.99
C PHE A 353 12.46 -5.12 -21.20
N ALA A 354 12.41 -4.53 -22.40
CA ALA A 354 11.42 -3.52 -22.77
C ALA A 354 9.98 -4.07 -22.75
N TYR A 355 9.76 -5.33 -23.15
CA TYR A 355 8.47 -5.97 -23.03
C TYR A 355 8.02 -6.07 -21.56
N ALA A 356 8.93 -6.43 -20.65
CA ALA A 356 8.64 -6.43 -19.22
C ALA A 356 8.38 -5.01 -18.66
N MET A 357 9.09 -3.98 -19.15
CA MET A 357 8.85 -2.57 -18.79
C MET A 357 7.44 -2.07 -19.16
N LYS A 358 6.79 -2.67 -20.17
CA LYS A 358 5.39 -2.34 -20.48
C LYS A 358 4.44 -2.66 -19.32
N LYS A 359 4.74 -3.73 -18.56
CA LYS A 359 3.85 -4.29 -17.54
C LYS A 359 4.24 -3.87 -16.12
N TYR A 360 5.51 -3.58 -15.90
CA TYR A 360 6.07 -3.31 -14.59
C TYR A 360 6.96 -2.06 -14.59
N ARG A 361 7.08 -1.45 -13.41
CA ARG A 361 8.01 -0.33 -13.19
C ARG A 361 9.43 -0.73 -13.59
N PHE A 362 10.27 0.23 -13.95
CA PHE A 362 11.68 -0.04 -14.22
C PHE A 362 12.41 -0.63 -12.97
N PRO A 363 13.07 -1.80 -13.08
CA PRO A 363 13.69 -2.49 -11.96
C PRO A 363 15.10 -1.94 -11.75
N LEU A 364 15.36 -1.25 -10.65
CA LEU A 364 16.73 -0.90 -10.28
C LEU A 364 17.32 -1.93 -9.32
N PRO A 365 18.62 -2.27 -9.47
CA PRO A 365 19.36 -2.93 -8.43
C PRO A 365 19.32 -2.11 -7.17
N CYS A 366 19.13 -2.76 -6.04
CA CYS A 366 19.06 -2.08 -4.76
C CYS A 366 19.82 -2.87 -3.70
N ASN A 367 20.29 -2.16 -2.69
CA ASN A 367 20.92 -2.79 -1.54
C ASN A 367 19.92 -3.70 -0.79
N ARG A 368 20.43 -4.62 0.03
CA ARG A 368 19.59 -5.59 0.78
C ARG A 368 18.76 -4.95 1.90
N SER A 369 19.07 -3.72 2.29
CA SER A 369 18.40 -2.96 3.36
C SER A 369 17.27 -2.04 2.86
N SER A 370 17.18 -1.81 1.55
CA SER A 370 16.30 -0.81 0.92
C SER A 370 14.86 -1.28 0.76
N ALA A 371 14.63 -2.61 0.77
CA ALA A 371 13.30 -3.18 0.59
C ALA A 371 13.18 -4.56 1.25
N PRO A 372 11.98 -4.95 1.73
CA PRO A 372 11.73 -6.29 2.24
C PRO A 372 12.03 -7.38 1.21
N ARG A 373 12.72 -8.44 1.65
CA ARG A 373 13.11 -9.58 0.83
C ARG A 373 11.92 -10.24 0.09
N THR A 374 10.77 -10.34 0.75
CA THR A 374 9.51 -10.89 0.21
C THR A 374 8.94 -10.03 -0.92
N LEU A 375 8.96 -8.71 -0.74
CA LEU A 375 8.49 -7.75 -1.72
C LEU A 375 9.31 -7.83 -3.02
N ARG A 376 10.63 -7.84 -2.84
CA ARG A 376 11.62 -8.02 -3.89
C ARG A 376 11.49 -9.37 -4.59
N GLY A 377 11.22 -10.45 -3.85
CA GLY A 377 10.96 -11.77 -4.40
C GLY A 377 9.73 -11.81 -5.30
N ALA A 378 8.59 -11.24 -4.89
CA ALA A 378 7.40 -11.24 -5.74
C ALA A 378 7.57 -10.35 -6.97
N TYR A 379 8.28 -9.22 -6.83
CA TYR A 379 8.60 -8.36 -7.95
C TYR A 379 9.48 -9.06 -8.99
N GLN A 380 10.50 -9.79 -8.53
CA GLN A 380 11.32 -10.67 -9.35
C GLN A 380 10.47 -11.71 -10.08
N THR A 381 9.57 -12.42 -9.39
CA THR A 381 8.69 -13.43 -9.99
C THR A 381 7.82 -12.82 -11.09
N ASN A 382 7.19 -11.69 -10.83
CA ASN A 382 6.31 -11.02 -11.79
C ASN A 382 7.09 -10.52 -13.02
N TRP A 383 8.23 -9.87 -12.79
CA TRP A 383 9.10 -9.42 -13.87
C TRP A 383 9.54 -10.58 -14.76
N ASN A 384 10.07 -11.64 -14.14
CA ASN A 384 10.58 -12.79 -14.87
C ASN A 384 9.46 -13.53 -15.61
N LYS A 385 8.23 -13.55 -15.07
CA LYS A 385 7.06 -14.07 -15.78
C LYS A 385 6.74 -13.27 -17.04
N ALA A 386 6.84 -11.94 -17.02
CA ALA A 386 6.66 -11.16 -18.25
C ALA A 386 7.76 -11.42 -19.28
N VAL A 387 8.99 -11.68 -18.84
CA VAL A 387 10.06 -12.12 -19.74
C VAL A 387 9.76 -13.51 -20.31
N ASP A 388 9.24 -14.43 -19.49
CA ASP A 388 8.79 -15.76 -19.98
C ASP A 388 7.69 -15.62 -21.03
N GLU A 389 6.71 -14.76 -20.81
CA GLU A 389 5.65 -14.47 -21.79
C GLU A 389 6.20 -13.91 -23.12
N TYR A 390 7.31 -13.17 -23.10
CA TYR A 390 7.99 -12.70 -24.31
C TYR A 390 8.73 -13.84 -25.03
N ILE A 391 9.41 -14.71 -24.27
CA ILE A 391 10.10 -15.89 -24.80
C ILE A 391 9.09 -16.85 -25.44
N ASP A 392 7.97 -17.10 -24.77
CA ASP A 392 6.89 -17.98 -25.24
C ASP A 392 6.19 -17.45 -26.48
N ALA A 393 6.23 -16.13 -26.72
CA ALA A 393 5.69 -15.53 -27.93
C ALA A 393 6.51 -15.87 -29.20
N GLY A 394 7.76 -16.35 -29.04
CA GLY A 394 8.60 -16.81 -30.16
C GLY A 394 9.01 -15.73 -31.15
N VAL A 395 8.93 -14.45 -30.76
CA VAL A 395 9.23 -13.30 -31.63
C VAL A 395 10.72 -12.95 -31.71
N ASP A 396 11.52 -13.48 -30.79
CA ASP A 396 12.95 -13.21 -30.68
C ASP A 396 13.77 -14.41 -31.20
N PRO A 397 14.73 -14.19 -32.11
CA PRO A 397 15.54 -15.29 -32.66
C PRO A 397 16.60 -15.83 -31.70
N ARG A 398 16.88 -15.13 -30.59
CA ARG A 398 17.90 -15.54 -29.61
C ARG A 398 17.43 -16.75 -28.82
N SER A 399 18.39 -17.48 -28.26
CA SER A 399 18.08 -18.59 -27.36
C SER A 399 17.39 -18.10 -26.10
N LYS A 400 16.57 -18.97 -25.48
CA LYS A 400 15.97 -18.72 -24.17
C LYS A 400 17.01 -18.25 -23.16
N PHE A 401 18.17 -18.89 -23.12
CA PHE A 401 19.24 -18.55 -22.18
C PHE A 401 19.77 -17.12 -22.37
N GLU A 402 20.01 -16.69 -23.62
CA GLU A 402 20.48 -15.33 -23.91
C GLU A 402 19.45 -14.28 -23.50
N ILE A 403 18.17 -14.52 -23.77
CA ILE A 403 17.09 -13.62 -23.36
C ILE A 403 17.00 -13.55 -21.84
N GLU A 404 17.08 -14.69 -21.14
CA GLU A 404 17.09 -14.72 -19.67
C GLU A 404 18.26 -13.94 -19.08
N MET A 405 19.45 -14.06 -19.67
CA MET A 405 20.65 -13.34 -19.22
C MET A 405 20.48 -11.82 -19.33
N GLU A 406 19.87 -11.33 -20.41
CA GLU A 406 19.71 -9.89 -20.69
C GLU A 406 18.48 -9.25 -20.04
N ALA A 407 17.45 -10.06 -19.71
CA ALA A 407 16.15 -9.52 -19.30
C ALA A 407 15.68 -9.98 -17.91
N LYS A 408 16.07 -11.15 -17.40
CA LYS A 408 15.57 -11.62 -16.10
C LYS A 408 16.36 -11.04 -14.95
N ILE A 409 15.62 -10.65 -13.90
CA ILE A 409 16.20 -10.09 -12.69
C ILE A 409 16.26 -11.13 -11.57
N GLY A 410 17.24 -10.96 -10.70
CA GLY A 410 17.32 -11.59 -9.39
C GLY A 410 16.54 -10.81 -8.33
N GLN A 411 16.46 -11.35 -7.13
CA GLN A 411 15.67 -10.79 -6.01
C GLN A 411 15.97 -9.30 -5.79
N TRP A 412 17.24 -8.91 -5.83
CA TRP A 412 17.68 -7.55 -5.54
C TRP A 412 17.79 -6.66 -6.79
N GLY A 413 17.15 -7.05 -7.90
CA GLY A 413 17.06 -6.25 -9.13
C GLY A 413 18.28 -6.29 -10.04
N GLY A 414 19.38 -6.92 -9.65
CA GLY A 414 20.46 -7.29 -10.59
C GLY A 414 20.07 -8.48 -11.47
N PRO A 415 21.00 -9.06 -12.24
CA PRO A 415 20.72 -10.17 -13.14
C PRO A 415 20.33 -11.44 -12.38
N LEU A 416 19.40 -12.22 -12.96
CA LEU A 416 19.07 -13.56 -12.47
C LEU A 416 20.25 -14.51 -12.70
N LYS A 417 20.79 -14.50 -13.91
CA LYS A 417 21.97 -15.26 -14.33
C LYS A 417 23.20 -14.38 -14.10
N ARG A 418 23.89 -14.60 -12.99
CA ARG A 418 24.94 -13.67 -12.54
C ARG A 418 26.26 -13.91 -13.28
N LEU A 419 26.96 -12.83 -13.61
CA LEU A 419 28.33 -12.88 -14.09
C LEU A 419 29.30 -12.84 -12.91
N CYS A 420 30.47 -13.48 -13.06
CA CYS A 420 31.56 -13.29 -12.12
C CYS A 420 31.98 -11.81 -12.11
N ASP A 421 32.05 -11.21 -10.91
CA ASP A 421 32.44 -9.80 -10.74
C ASP A 421 33.96 -9.56 -10.88
N HIS A 422 34.75 -10.59 -11.21
CA HIS A 422 36.14 -10.40 -11.60
C HIS A 422 36.19 -9.86 -13.04
N PRO A 423 36.74 -8.65 -13.28
CA PRO A 423 36.60 -7.94 -14.56
C PRO A 423 37.06 -8.72 -15.80
N SER A 424 38.03 -9.64 -15.65
CA SER A 424 38.57 -10.44 -16.76
C SER A 424 38.07 -11.88 -16.82
N CYS A 425 37.12 -12.28 -15.96
CA CYS A 425 36.64 -13.68 -15.92
C CYS A 425 35.56 -13.97 -16.97
N GLY A 426 34.47 -13.18 -16.96
CA GLY A 426 33.36 -13.36 -17.91
C GLY A 426 32.50 -14.62 -17.74
N LYS A 427 32.78 -15.49 -16.75
CA LYS A 427 31.97 -16.68 -16.47
C LYS A 427 30.57 -16.32 -15.98
N VAL A 428 29.58 -17.09 -16.40
CA VAL A 428 28.14 -16.90 -16.16
C VAL A 428 27.58 -18.09 -15.39
N GLU A 429 26.72 -17.81 -14.41
CA GLU A 429 25.99 -18.80 -13.63
C GLU A 429 24.96 -19.54 -14.51
N ASP A 430 24.79 -20.84 -14.28
CA ASP A 430 23.99 -21.78 -15.06
C ASP A 430 24.47 -22.03 -16.51
N ARG A 431 25.62 -21.48 -16.92
CA ARG A 431 26.31 -21.81 -18.19
C ARG A 431 27.72 -22.36 -17.95
N ASP A 432 28.54 -21.60 -17.24
CA ASP A 432 29.96 -21.92 -17.02
C ASP A 432 30.21 -22.47 -15.60
N VAL A 433 29.35 -22.11 -14.65
CA VAL A 433 29.35 -22.63 -13.27
C VAL A 433 27.91 -22.84 -12.80
N GLU A 434 27.66 -23.91 -12.05
CA GLU A 434 26.34 -24.22 -11.50
C GLU A 434 25.86 -23.12 -10.54
N LYS A 435 26.76 -22.61 -9.69
CA LYS A 435 26.42 -21.57 -8.72
C LYS A 435 27.60 -20.68 -8.41
N MET A 436 27.38 -19.37 -8.37
CA MET A 436 28.41 -18.40 -8.00
C MET A 436 28.58 -18.32 -6.48
N PHE A 437 29.81 -18.20 -6.01
CA PHE A 437 30.15 -17.90 -4.62
C PHE A 437 29.81 -16.44 -4.30
N GLN A 438 29.32 -16.18 -3.09
CA GLN A 438 29.03 -14.83 -2.62
C GLN A 438 30.12 -14.36 -1.67
N CYS A 439 30.51 -13.10 -1.75
CA CYS A 439 31.40 -12.52 -0.75
C CYS A 439 30.81 -12.69 0.66
N ALA A 440 31.57 -13.30 1.58
CA ALA A 440 31.08 -13.60 2.93
C ALA A 440 30.61 -12.34 3.70
N LYS A 441 31.23 -11.18 3.43
CA LYS A 441 30.95 -9.92 4.12
C LYS A 441 29.69 -9.22 3.58
N CYS A 442 29.68 -8.84 2.30
CA CYS A 442 28.55 -8.10 1.73
C CYS A 442 27.41 -8.99 1.24
N GLN A 443 27.73 -10.23 0.87
CA GLN A 443 26.82 -11.20 0.24
C GLN A 443 26.21 -10.70 -1.10
N ILE A 444 26.69 -9.59 -1.64
CA ILE A 444 26.15 -8.97 -2.87
C ILE A 444 26.99 -9.40 -4.08
N THR A 445 28.28 -9.09 -4.05
CA THR A 445 29.24 -9.40 -5.11
C THR A 445 29.49 -10.90 -5.19
N VAL A 446 29.62 -11.41 -6.40
CA VAL A 446 29.70 -12.84 -6.70
C VAL A 446 30.90 -13.22 -7.56
N TYR A 447 31.41 -14.43 -7.34
CA TYR A 447 32.60 -14.93 -8.02
C TYR A 447 32.42 -16.39 -8.40
N CYS A 448 33.01 -16.81 -9.52
CA CYS A 448 32.99 -18.20 -9.93
C CYS A 448 33.93 -19.07 -9.08
N SER A 449 34.92 -18.47 -8.40
CA SER A 449 35.87 -19.18 -7.55
C SER A 449 36.55 -18.26 -6.53
N ALA A 450 37.23 -18.85 -5.54
CA ALA A 450 37.99 -18.11 -4.54
C ALA A 450 39.19 -17.34 -5.15
N GLU A 451 39.76 -17.82 -6.26
CA GLU A 451 40.82 -17.14 -7.01
C GLU A 451 40.31 -15.82 -7.59
N CYS A 452 39.14 -15.86 -8.23
CA CYS A 452 38.50 -14.66 -8.78
C CYS A 452 38.15 -13.65 -7.69
N GLN A 453 37.69 -14.12 -6.53
CA GLN A 453 37.44 -13.25 -5.37
C GLN A 453 38.73 -12.58 -4.88
N ARG A 454 39.83 -13.33 -4.75
CA ARG A 454 41.13 -12.80 -4.32
C ARG A 454 41.70 -11.79 -5.30
N ALA A 455 41.60 -12.07 -6.61
CA ALA A 455 42.05 -11.18 -7.67
C ALA A 455 41.25 -9.87 -7.71
N ALA A 456 39.92 -9.95 -7.57
CA ALA A 456 39.03 -8.78 -7.54
C ALA A 456 39.02 -8.02 -6.20
N TRP A 457 39.65 -8.55 -5.14
CA TRP A 457 39.55 -7.98 -3.80
C TRP A 457 40.05 -6.53 -3.72
N ARG A 458 41.08 -6.18 -4.51
CA ARG A 458 41.64 -4.81 -4.52
C ARG A 458 40.61 -3.76 -4.93
N THR A 459 39.72 -4.08 -5.88
CA THR A 459 38.67 -3.17 -6.35
C THR A 459 37.42 -3.27 -5.48
N HIS A 460 37.01 -4.49 -5.11
CA HIS A 460 35.82 -4.72 -4.29
C HIS A 460 35.95 -4.24 -2.82
N LYS A 461 37.16 -4.21 -2.23
CA LYS A 461 37.30 -3.83 -0.81
C LYS A 461 36.75 -2.43 -0.51
N ALA A 462 36.78 -1.52 -1.48
CA ALA A 462 36.33 -0.13 -1.33
C ALA A 462 34.81 -0.01 -1.14
N ASP A 463 34.02 -0.88 -1.78
CA ASP A 463 32.56 -0.83 -1.75
C ASP A 463 31.92 -1.94 -0.89
N CYS A 464 32.71 -2.93 -0.45
CA CYS A 464 32.24 -4.10 0.28
C CYS A 464 31.58 -3.76 1.63
N GLY A 465 30.26 -3.86 1.68
CA GLY A 465 29.41 -3.68 2.85
C GLY A 465 28.88 -2.25 3.02
N LEU A 466 29.06 -1.36 2.03
CA LEU A 466 28.48 -0.03 2.08
C LEU A 466 26.94 -0.09 1.99
N PRO A 467 26.22 0.84 2.66
CA PRO A 467 24.77 0.96 2.51
C PRO A 467 24.34 1.12 1.04
N ALA A 468 25.18 1.79 0.24
CA ALA A 468 24.99 2.03 -1.18
C ALA A 468 25.19 0.82 -2.09
N GLN A 469 25.78 -0.26 -1.56
CA GLN A 469 26.19 -1.37 -2.39
C GLN A 469 24.96 -2.13 -2.93
N ALA A 470 24.87 -2.25 -4.24
CA ALA A 470 23.82 -2.98 -4.94
C ALA A 470 24.42 -4.06 -5.84
N PRO A 471 23.63 -5.07 -6.26
CA PRO A 471 24.06 -5.99 -7.30
C PRO A 471 24.43 -5.25 -8.58
N ARG A 472 25.32 -5.84 -9.38
CA ARG A 472 25.60 -5.35 -10.73
C ARG A 472 24.29 -5.19 -11.52
N PRO A 473 24.08 -4.07 -12.23
CA PRO A 473 22.93 -3.90 -13.11
C PRO A 473 23.00 -4.80 -14.34
N LEU A 474 21.84 -5.14 -14.90
CA LEU A 474 21.74 -5.63 -16.28
C LEU A 474 22.17 -4.54 -17.25
N TRP A 475 22.56 -4.93 -18.47
CA TRP A 475 22.97 -4.01 -19.51
C TRP A 475 21.89 -2.96 -19.83
N SER A 476 20.62 -3.38 -19.97
CA SER A 476 19.49 -2.46 -20.18
C SER A 476 19.32 -1.46 -19.04
N GLN A 477 19.59 -1.88 -17.80
CA GLN A 477 19.49 -1.00 -16.64
C GLN A 477 20.60 0.04 -16.64
N GLN A 478 21.83 -0.40 -16.91
CA GLN A 478 23.01 0.46 -16.98
C GLN A 478 22.87 1.52 -18.08
N ASN A 479 22.47 1.11 -19.29
CA ASN A 479 22.32 2.04 -20.41
C ASN A 479 21.19 3.06 -20.20
N ILE A 480 20.08 2.65 -19.59
CA ILE A 480 19.03 3.61 -19.21
C ILE A 480 19.58 4.61 -18.21
N LEU A 481 20.30 4.16 -17.17
CA LEU A 481 20.91 5.05 -16.18
C LEU A 481 21.91 6.02 -16.82
N GLU A 482 22.82 5.53 -17.66
CA GLU A 482 23.80 6.35 -18.37
C GLU A 482 23.14 7.37 -19.29
N PHE A 483 22.16 6.93 -20.10
CA PHE A 483 21.40 7.83 -20.96
C PHE A 483 20.71 8.95 -20.17
N MET A 484 20.09 8.59 -19.04
CA MET A 484 19.45 9.57 -18.17
C MET A 484 20.48 10.53 -17.53
N LEU A 485 21.64 10.04 -17.11
CA LEU A 485 22.70 10.86 -16.53
C LEU A 485 23.31 11.83 -17.54
N GLU A 486 23.58 11.36 -18.75
CA GLU A 486 24.12 12.17 -19.85
C GLU A 486 23.19 13.33 -20.20
N LYS A 487 21.89 13.06 -20.34
CA LYS A 487 20.88 14.09 -20.63
C LYS A 487 20.79 15.13 -19.50
N VAL A 488 20.76 14.67 -18.24
CA VAL A 488 20.73 15.59 -17.08
C VAL A 488 21.96 16.49 -17.05
N ARG A 489 23.14 15.97 -17.37
CA ARG A 489 24.38 16.78 -17.46
C ARG A 489 24.35 17.78 -18.61
N SER A 490 23.75 17.43 -19.75
CA SER A 490 23.64 18.33 -20.90
C SER A 490 22.72 19.52 -20.65
N GLU A 491 21.70 19.37 -19.80
CA GLU A 491 20.69 20.41 -19.55
C GLU A 491 20.88 21.14 -18.21
N VAL A 492 21.61 20.54 -17.27
CA VAL A 492 21.99 21.15 -15.99
C VAL A 492 23.51 21.02 -15.83
N PRO A 493 24.30 21.96 -16.38
CA PRO A 493 25.77 21.88 -16.37
C PRO A 493 26.37 21.74 -14.96
N ASP A 494 25.75 22.37 -13.97
CA ASP A 494 26.22 22.33 -12.56
C ASP A 494 25.70 21.10 -11.78
N PHE A 495 25.10 20.11 -12.44
CA PHE A 495 24.49 18.97 -11.77
C PHE A 495 25.48 18.18 -10.89
N ASP A 496 26.69 17.95 -11.37
CA ASP A 496 27.72 17.24 -10.61
C ASP A 496 28.17 18.05 -9.38
N GLU A 497 28.20 19.39 -9.47
CA GLU A 497 28.47 20.28 -8.34
C GLU A 497 27.31 20.30 -7.32
N MET A 498 26.05 20.28 -7.80
CA MET A 498 24.88 20.16 -6.93
C MET A 498 24.84 18.82 -6.18
N VAL A 499 25.28 17.72 -6.82
CA VAL A 499 25.40 16.41 -6.19
C VAL A 499 26.56 16.39 -5.19
N ALA A 500 27.68 17.06 -5.49
CA ALA A 500 28.81 17.20 -4.57
C ALA A 500 28.47 18.07 -3.33
N ASN A 501 27.68 19.13 -3.52
CA ASN A 501 27.27 20.08 -2.47
C ASN A 501 26.06 19.59 -1.65
N SER A 502 25.37 18.55 -2.11
CA SER A 502 24.42 17.79 -1.30
C SER A 502 25.10 17.30 -0.01
N LYS A 503 24.39 17.33 1.13
CA LYS A 503 24.89 16.93 2.47
C LYS A 503 25.45 15.50 2.56
N MET A 504 25.50 14.72 1.46
CA MET A 504 25.94 13.33 1.39
C MET A 504 27.45 13.09 1.59
N LEU A 505 28.34 14.08 1.44
CA LEU A 505 29.80 13.88 1.59
C LEU A 505 30.44 14.59 2.81
N LYS A 506 29.70 15.42 3.56
CA LYS A 506 30.23 16.14 4.75
C LYS A 506 30.33 15.27 6.02
N ARG A 507 30.36 13.94 5.91
CA ARG A 507 30.79 13.02 6.99
C ARG A 507 32.15 12.37 6.69
N ARG A 508 33.06 13.12 6.08
CA ARG A 508 34.49 12.83 6.13
C ARG A 508 35.20 14.03 6.76
N GLY A 509 35.68 13.82 7.98
CA GLY A 509 36.45 14.79 8.74
C GLY A 509 35.61 15.50 9.79
N GLU A 510 35.43 14.86 10.94
CA GLU A 510 35.58 15.48 12.26
C GLU A 510 35.37 14.39 13.34
N SER A 511 36.48 14.07 14.01
CA SER A 511 36.71 13.23 15.21
C SER A 511 36.23 11.78 15.19
#